data_AF-C3XS16-F1
#
_entry.id   AF-C3XS16-F1
#
_cell.length_a   1.000
_cell.length_b   1.000
_cell.length_c   1.000
_cell.angle_alpha   90.00
_cell.angle_beta   90.00
_cell.angle_gamma   90.00
#
_symmetry.space_group_name_H-M   'P 1'
#
loop_
_entity.id
_entity.type
_entity.pdbx_description
1 polymer ?
#
loop_
_entity_poly.entity_id
_entity_poly.type
_entity_poly.pdbx_seq_one_letter_code
_entity_poly.pdbx_strand_id
1 'polypeptide(L)'
;LVLMALYNLSINQKGLQYLSTRQGIIGLLAWLVQEEVVSENRLHCVRLLQSLIEEPTTPALLQEATQTISVELLQQLVNDRNPELQAAAAELKEEVQSLRQAFPLDI
;
A
#
# COMPACT_ATOMS: atom_id res chain seq x y z
N LEU A 1 -17.45 -0.03 -2.41
CA LEU A 1 -17.72 -1.18 -3.30
C LEU A 1 -16.50 -1.58 -4.14
N VAL A 2 -15.94 -0.70 -4.98
CA VAL A 2 -14.78 -1.04 -5.84
C VAL A 2 -13.51 -1.38 -5.04
N LEU A 3 -13.14 -0.56 -4.05
CA LEU A 3 -11.97 -0.83 -3.18
C LEU A 3 -12.08 -2.15 -2.42
N MET A 4 -13.25 -2.40 -1.84
CA MET A 4 -13.55 -3.66 -1.16
C MET A 4 -13.48 -4.85 -2.13
N ALA A 5 -13.91 -4.68 -3.39
CA ALA A 5 -13.78 -5.73 -4.40
C ALA A 5 -12.32 -5.98 -4.78
N LEU A 6 -11.49 -4.94 -4.90
CA LEU A 6 -10.05 -5.07 -5.14
C LEU A 6 -9.33 -5.75 -3.98
N TYR A 7 -9.66 -5.35 -2.75
CA TYR A 7 -9.16 -6.00 -1.54
C TYR A 7 -9.58 -7.48 -1.48
N ASN A 8 -10.85 -7.79 -1.76
CA ASN A 8 -11.30 -9.17 -1.80
C ASN A 8 -10.61 -9.98 -2.91
N LEU A 9 -10.31 -9.36 -4.05
CA LEU A 9 -9.53 -9.97 -5.12
C LEU A 9 -8.09 -10.25 -4.67
N SER A 10 -7.50 -9.36 -3.88
CA SER A 10 -6.11 -9.49 -3.42
C SER A 10 -5.90 -10.53 -2.32
N ILE A 11 -6.95 -10.89 -1.58
CA ILE A 11 -6.90 -12.04 -0.65
C ILE A 11 -6.63 -13.35 -1.40
N ASN A 12 -7.01 -13.44 -2.69
CA ASN A 12 -6.73 -14.59 -3.52
C ASN A 12 -5.36 -14.46 -4.21
N GLN A 13 -4.49 -15.47 -4.09
CA GLN A 13 -3.15 -15.46 -4.69
C GLN A 13 -3.15 -15.17 -6.20
N LYS A 14 -4.10 -15.71 -6.98
CA LYS A 14 -4.19 -15.42 -8.43
C LYS A 14 -4.67 -13.99 -8.70
N GLY A 15 -5.58 -13.49 -7.87
CA GLY A 15 -6.06 -12.10 -7.95
C GLY A 15 -4.95 -11.11 -7.61
N LEU A 16 -4.16 -11.41 -6.58
CA LEU A 16 -3.00 -10.62 -6.20
C LEU A 16 -1.90 -10.66 -7.27
N GLN A 17 -1.58 -11.84 -7.82
CA GLN A 17 -0.69 -11.98 -8.99
C GLN A 17 -1.18 -11.19 -10.19
N TYR A 18 -2.49 -11.15 -10.43
CA TYR A 18 -3.03 -10.34 -11.52
C TYR A 18 -2.84 -8.85 -11.26
N LEU A 19 -3.15 -8.38 -10.05
CA LEU A 19 -2.97 -6.97 -9.68
C LEU A 19 -1.50 -6.55 -9.75
N SER A 20 -0.57 -7.42 -9.36
CA SER A 20 0.87 -7.14 -9.40
C SER A 20 1.43 -6.96 -10.82
N THR A 21 0.71 -7.41 -11.85
CA THR A 21 1.06 -7.16 -13.27
C THR A 21 0.61 -5.79 -13.78
N ARG A 22 -0.20 -5.06 -13.02
CA ARG A 22 -0.76 -3.77 -13.44
C ARG A 22 0.21 -2.65 -13.09
N GLN A 23 0.84 -2.08 -14.12
CA GLN A 23 1.69 -0.91 -13.98
C GLN A 23 0.91 0.26 -13.34
N GLY A 24 1.51 0.95 -12.37
CA GLY A 24 0.89 2.10 -11.73
C GLY A 24 -0.11 1.75 -10.62
N ILE A 25 -0.28 0.46 -10.28
CA ILE A 25 -1.24 0.03 -9.26
C ILE A 25 -0.86 0.57 -7.87
N ILE A 26 0.42 0.63 -7.54
CA ILE A 26 0.87 1.12 -6.24
C ILE A 26 0.63 2.63 -6.14
N GLY A 27 0.98 3.38 -7.19
CA GLY A 27 0.73 4.82 -7.26
C GLY A 27 -0.77 5.16 -7.19
N LEU A 28 -1.62 4.39 -7.88
CA LEU A 28 -3.07 4.56 -7.80
C LEU A 28 -3.59 4.34 -6.37
N LEU A 29 -3.14 3.27 -5.71
CA LEU A 29 -3.55 2.96 -4.34
C LEU A 29 -3.02 3.98 -3.34
N ALA A 30 -1.78 4.43 -3.49
CA ALA A 30 -1.19 5.49 -2.67
C ALA A 30 -1.98 6.82 -2.82
N TRP A 31 -2.36 7.17 -4.05
CA TRP A 31 -3.23 8.32 -4.30
C TRP A 31 -4.62 8.14 -3.67
N LEU A 32 -5.22 6.95 -3.76
CA LEU A 32 -6.51 6.67 -3.13
C LEU A 32 -6.45 6.78 -1.59
N VAL A 33 -5.34 6.35 -0.96
CA VAL A 33 -5.13 6.54 0.49
C VAL A 33 -5.20 8.01 0.87
N GLN A 34 -4.70 8.92 0.02
CA GLN A 34 -4.71 10.36 0.25
C GLN A 34 -6.10 10.98 0.04
N GLU A 35 -6.81 10.58 -1.02
CA GLU A 35 -8.08 11.22 -1.42
C GLU A 35 -9.30 10.67 -0.67
N GLU A 36 -9.26 9.42 -0.21
CA GLU A 36 -10.38 8.80 0.48
C GLU A 36 -10.61 9.44 1.85
N VAL A 37 -11.86 9.84 2.13
CA VAL A 37 -12.24 10.45 3.42
C VAL A 37 -12.62 9.37 4.45
N VAL A 38 -13.13 8.23 3.99
CA VAL A 38 -13.62 7.15 4.85
C VAL A 38 -12.47 6.26 5.30
N SER A 39 -12.24 6.17 6.62
CA SER A 39 -11.11 5.40 7.18
C SER A 39 -11.12 3.93 6.76
N GLU A 40 -12.29 3.31 6.57
CA GLU A 40 -12.40 1.92 6.11
C GLU A 40 -11.91 1.73 4.67
N ASN A 41 -12.21 2.68 3.78
CA ASN A 41 -11.68 2.66 2.40
C ASN A 41 -10.17 2.86 2.39
N ARG A 42 -9.65 3.79 3.23
CA ARG A 42 -8.20 3.97 3.42
C ARG A 42 -7.54 2.69 3.93
N LEU A 43 -8.17 2.00 4.90
CA LEU A 43 -7.69 0.73 5.43
C LEU A 43 -7.59 -0.36 4.36
N HIS A 44 -8.61 -0.49 3.51
CA HIS A 44 -8.56 -1.44 2.40
C HIS A 44 -7.41 -1.13 1.42
N CYS A 45 -7.14 0.15 1.14
CA CYS A 45 -6.01 0.54 0.30
C CYS A 45 -4.67 0.21 0.96
N VAL A 46 -4.50 0.52 2.25
CA VAL A 46 -3.27 0.23 3.00
C VAL A 46 -2.99 -1.27 3.04
N ARG A 47 -3.99 -2.10 3.38
CA ARG A 47 -3.82 -3.57 3.38
C ARG A 47 -3.53 -4.13 1.99
N LEU A 48 -4.13 -3.56 0.95
CA LEU A 48 -3.87 -3.95 -0.43
C LEU A 48 -2.44 -3.59 -0.86
N LEU A 49 -1.93 -2.42 -0.44
CA LEU A 49 -0.54 -2.02 -0.63
C LEU A 49 0.41 -3.01 0.06
N GLN A 50 0.16 -3.35 1.33
CA GLN A 50 0.94 -4.37 2.06
C GLN A 50 0.95 -5.70 1.29
N SER A 51 -0.21 -6.19 0.85
CA SER A 51 -0.28 -7.44 0.08
C SER A 51 0.54 -7.41 -1.22
N LEU A 52 0.60 -6.27 -1.91
CA LEU A 52 1.37 -6.13 -3.15
C LEU A 52 2.89 -6.00 -2.92
N ILE A 53 3.30 -5.60 -1.72
CA ILE A 53 4.69 -5.41 -1.32
C ILE A 53 5.26 -6.69 -0.69
N GLU A 54 4.44 -7.45 0.04
CA GLU A 54 4.86 -8.68 0.70
C GLU A 54 5.09 -9.82 -0.29
N GLU A 55 4.07 -10.24 -1.05
CA GLU A 55 4.21 -11.26 -2.10
C GLU A 55 2.89 -11.43 -2.88
N PRO A 56 2.90 -11.48 -4.24
CA PRO A 56 4.03 -11.61 -5.14
C PRO A 56 4.60 -10.25 -5.51
N THR A 57 5.88 -10.10 -5.20
CA THR A 57 6.55 -8.80 -5.28
C THR A 57 7.57 -8.81 -6.40
N THR A 58 7.44 -7.86 -7.33
CA THR A 58 8.42 -7.67 -8.40
C THR A 58 9.32 -6.49 -8.06
N PRO A 59 10.58 -6.45 -8.56
CA PRO A 59 11.46 -5.30 -8.36
C PRO A 59 10.82 -3.98 -8.82
N ALA A 60 10.01 -4.02 -9.88
CA ALA A 60 9.29 -2.85 -10.37
C ALA A 60 8.22 -2.34 -9.38
N LEU A 61 7.49 -3.24 -8.72
CA LEU A 61 6.52 -2.86 -7.69
C LEU A 61 7.19 -2.29 -6.45
N LEU A 62 8.32 -2.86 -6.02
CA LEU A 62 9.11 -2.33 -4.91
C LEU A 62 9.65 -0.93 -5.22
N GLN A 63 10.16 -0.74 -6.44
CA GLN A 63 10.60 0.57 -6.90
C GLN A 63 9.43 1.56 -6.91
N GLU A 64 8.27 1.17 -7.43
CA GLU A 64 7.08 2.01 -7.43
C GLU A 64 6.65 2.37 -6.00
N ALA A 65 6.63 1.40 -5.07
CA ALA A 65 6.29 1.60 -3.67
C ALA A 65 7.23 2.56 -2.96
N THR A 66 8.54 2.39 -3.14
CA THR A 66 9.54 3.29 -2.53
C THR A 66 9.42 4.72 -3.05
N GLN A 67 9.01 4.92 -4.30
CA GLN A 67 8.87 6.23 -4.94
C GLN A 67 7.52 6.92 -4.68
N THR A 68 6.43 6.17 -4.57
CA THR A 68 5.07 6.74 -4.54
C THR A 68 4.44 6.79 -3.16
N ILE A 69 4.80 5.87 -2.24
CA ILE A 69 4.18 5.83 -0.92
C ILE A 69 4.83 6.89 -0.01
N SER A 70 4.04 7.89 0.41
CA SER A 70 4.50 8.94 1.32
C SER A 70 4.55 8.42 2.76
N VAL A 71 5.74 8.46 3.36
CA VAL A 71 5.95 8.12 4.77
C VAL A 71 5.27 9.15 5.67
N GLU A 72 5.18 10.40 5.21
CA GLU A 72 4.49 11.49 5.90
C GLU A 72 2.98 11.24 5.96
N LEU A 73 2.37 10.79 4.85
CA LEU A 73 0.97 10.42 4.81
C LEU A 73 0.69 9.23 5.75
N LEU A 74 1.52 8.19 5.72
CA LEU A 74 1.37 7.06 6.64
C LEU A 74 1.49 7.52 8.10
N GLN A 75 2.41 8.45 8.41
CA GLN A 75 2.54 9.02 9.75
C GLN A 75 1.29 9.79 10.20
N GLN A 76 0.57 10.44 9.28
CA GLN A 76 -0.72 11.06 9.60
C GLN A 76 -1.78 9.99 9.93
N LEU A 77 -1.81 8.89 9.18
CA LEU A 77 -2.77 7.78 9.37
C LEU A 77 -2.56 6.99 10.66
N VAL A 78 -1.32 6.92 11.17
CA VAL A 78 -1.02 6.38 12.51
C VAL A 78 -1.77 7.15 13.62
N ASN A 79 -2.24 8.38 13.34
CA ASN A 79 -3.05 9.17 14.27
C ASN A 79 -4.55 9.20 13.90
N ASP A 80 -5.02 8.38 12.95
CA ASP A 80 -6.44 8.28 12.58
C ASP A 80 -7.28 7.79 13.77
N ARG A 81 -8.61 7.96 13.75
CA ARG A 81 -9.49 7.46 14.82
C ARG A 81 -9.77 5.96 14.69
N ASN A 82 -9.55 5.38 13.51
CA ASN A 82 -9.74 3.95 13.27
C ASN A 82 -8.48 3.17 13.70
N PRO A 83 -8.57 2.31 14.75
CA PRO A 83 -7.42 1.60 15.28
C PRO A 83 -6.81 0.58 14.31
N GLU A 84 -7.63 -0.05 13.45
CA GLU A 84 -7.12 -0.97 12.42
C GLU A 84 -6.31 -0.22 11.36
N LEU A 85 -6.75 0.99 10.98
CA LEU A 85 -6.01 1.85 10.06
C LEU A 85 -4.70 2.34 10.69
N GLN A 86 -4.69 2.70 11.98
CA GLN A 86 -3.46 3.08 12.67
C GLN A 86 -2.43 1.94 12.62
N ALA A 87 -2.85 0.72 12.96
CA ALA A 87 -1.98 -0.45 12.97
C ALA A 87 -1.43 -0.75 11.57
N ALA A 88 -2.30 -0.84 10.56
CA ALA A 88 -1.89 -1.14 9.19
C ALA A 88 -0.98 -0.02 8.62
N ALA A 89 -1.24 1.24 8.96
CA ALA A 89 -0.39 2.35 8.52
C ALA A 89 0.98 2.35 9.21
N ALA A 90 1.06 1.95 10.48
CA ALA A 90 2.32 1.81 11.19
C ALA A 90 3.18 0.69 10.57
N GLU A 91 2.59 -0.47 10.33
CA GLU A 91 3.25 -1.62 9.69
C GLU A 91 3.77 -1.26 8.29
N LEU A 92 2.89 -0.72 7.42
CA LEU A 92 3.28 -0.31 6.07
C LEU A 92 4.37 0.77 6.08
N LYS A 93 4.36 1.67 7.08
CA LYS A 93 5.39 2.71 7.21
C LYS A 93 6.76 2.09 7.49
N GLU A 94 6.83 1.16 8.45
CA GLU A 94 8.08 0.47 8.78
C GLU A 94 8.60 -0.33 7.58
N GLU A 95 7.70 -0.99 6.85
CA GLU A 95 8.03 -1.74 5.64
C GLU A 95 8.61 -0.84 4.54
N VAL A 96 7.94 0.27 4.21
CA VAL A 96 8.42 1.23 3.20
C VAL A 96 9.76 1.85 3.60
N GLN A 97 9.95 2.16 4.89
CA GLN A 97 11.22 2.67 5.40
C GLN A 97 12.34 1.63 5.27
N SER A 98 12.06 0.37 5.60
CA SER A 98 13.01 -0.74 5.45
C SER A 98 13.37 -0.98 3.98
N LEU A 99 12.38 -0.92 3.09
CA LEU A 99 12.59 -1.04 1.65
C LEU A 99 13.46 0.09 1.10
N ARG A 100 13.22 1.33 1.51
CA ARG A 100 14.06 2.48 1.09
C ARG A 100 15.51 2.36 1.57
N GLN A 101 15.74 1.70 2.71
CA GLN A 101 17.09 1.42 3.20
C GLN A 101 17.76 0.27 2.45
N ALA A 102 17.00 -0.77 2.08
CA ALA A 102 17.49 -1.91 1.32
C ALA A 102 17.73 -1.58 -0.17
N PHE A 103 16.95 -0.65 -0.71
CA PHE A 103 17.05 -0.13 -2.07
C PHE A 103 17.27 1.39 -2.00
N PRO A 104 18.45 1.87 -1.58
CA PRO A 104 18.75 3.29 -1.66
C PRO A 104 18.56 3.71 -3.11
N LEU A 105 17.67 4.67 -3.33
CA LEU A 105 17.43 5.25 -4.65
C LEU A 105 18.76 5.86 -5.12
N ASP A 106 19.54 5.10 -5.90
CA ASP A 106 20.68 5.64 -6.63
C ASP A 106 20.13 6.71 -7.57
N ILE A 107 20.42 7.96 -7.25
CA ILE A 107 20.16 9.16 -8.05
C ILE A 107 21.13 9.19 -9.22
#